data_AF-A0AA35YUF0-F1
#
_entry.id   AF-A0AA35YUF0-F1
#
_cell.length_a   1.000
_cell.length_b   1.000
_cell.length_c   1.000
_cell.angle_alpha   90.00
_cell.angle_beta   90.00
_cell.angle_gamma   90.00
#
_symmetry.space_group_name_H-M   'P 1'
#
loop_
_entity.id
_entity.type
_entity.pdbx_description
1 polymer ?
#
loop_
_entity_poly.entity_id
_entity_poly.type
_entity_poly.pdbx_seq_one_letter_code
_entity_poly.pdbx_strand_id
1 'polypeptide(L)'
;MDTDHLRTLVGVLGNIISGILFLSPIPTFLRIIKAKSVQAYKPDPYVATLLNCSVWMFYGLPIVHPDSLLIITINGAGFIIEAVFITIFFTYSTWGGRKKLLMVLIFEVIFVAGVVVVTLMCFHTYESRSMVVGLICIVFNILMYASPLTVMRMVIKTKSVKYMPFPLALASFANSIVWCGYALLKFDPYILVPNALGSISSIIQLVLYATYYSTTNWDDDDEIQMSGSSKASERIFSVQTITFSLSRSTTSAFTPPTIGNNLSPLSSTFHPPLLPLLMMNNDLLIHYPYLSFHRQRIHELRDRRRSFTSSIAIVIVKSHL
;
A
#
# COMPACT_ATOMS: atom_id res chain seq x y z
N MET A 1 -14.04 23.34 -32.39
CA MET A 1 -14.05 23.01 -30.95
C MET A 1 -12.79 23.61 -30.37
N ASP A 2 -12.88 24.47 -29.36
CA ASP A 2 -11.66 24.99 -28.74
C ASP A 2 -10.96 23.91 -27.89
N THR A 3 -9.71 24.18 -27.52
CA THR A 3 -8.87 23.26 -26.75
C THR A 3 -9.41 23.00 -25.34
N ASP A 4 -10.09 23.97 -24.71
CA ASP A 4 -10.66 23.85 -23.36
C ASP A 4 -11.87 22.91 -23.33
N HIS A 5 -12.76 23.04 -24.32
CA HIS A 5 -13.88 22.13 -24.53
C HIS A 5 -13.39 20.72 -24.82
N LEU A 6 -12.38 20.56 -25.67
CA LEU A 6 -11.78 19.25 -25.95
C LEU A 6 -11.15 18.65 -24.68
N ARG A 7 -10.38 19.42 -23.92
CA ARG A 7 -9.77 18.99 -22.65
C ARG A 7 -10.82 18.55 -21.64
N THR A 8 -11.95 19.26 -21.58
CA THR A 8 -13.07 18.91 -20.72
C THR A 8 -13.70 17.58 -21.14
N LEU A 9 -13.98 17.39 -22.42
CA LEU A 9 -14.54 16.14 -22.94
C LEU A 9 -13.63 14.93 -22.66
N VAL A 10 -12.33 15.08 -22.95
CA VAL A 10 -11.33 14.04 -22.69
C VAL A 10 -11.22 13.76 -21.20
N GLY A 11 -11.23 14.77 -20.34
CA GLY A 11 -11.19 14.57 -18.89
C GLY A 11 -12.46 13.92 -18.32
N VAL A 12 -13.65 14.21 -18.87
CA VAL A 12 -14.90 13.53 -18.50
C VAL A 12 -14.83 12.04 -18.89
N LEU A 13 -14.35 11.75 -20.10
CA LEU A 13 -14.12 10.36 -20.53
C LEU A 13 -13.13 9.65 -19.59
N GLY A 14 -12.04 10.34 -19.21
CA GLY A 14 -11.05 9.83 -18.26
C GLY A 14 -11.66 9.51 -16.90
N ASN A 15 -12.53 10.40 -16.40
CA ASN A 15 -13.26 10.18 -15.15
C ASN A 15 -14.14 8.93 -15.20
N ILE A 16 -14.87 8.71 -16.31
CA ILE A 16 -15.74 7.53 -16.48
C ILE A 16 -14.90 6.24 -16.47
N ILE A 17 -13.84 6.18 -17.26
CA ILE A 17 -12.99 4.98 -17.37
C ILE A 17 -12.28 4.69 -16.04
N SER A 18 -11.69 5.71 -15.42
CA SER A 18 -11.06 5.59 -14.10
C SER A 18 -12.06 5.14 -13.04
N GLY A 19 -13.30 5.64 -13.07
CA GLY A 19 -14.36 5.22 -12.16
C GLY A 19 -14.66 3.72 -12.28
N ILE A 20 -14.73 3.20 -13.50
CA ILE A 20 -14.90 1.76 -13.76
C ILE A 20 -13.71 0.97 -13.18
N LEU A 21 -12.48 1.46 -13.36
CA LEU A 21 -11.28 0.82 -12.81
C LEU A 21 -11.28 0.79 -11.27
N PHE A 22 -11.68 1.87 -10.60
CA PHE A 22 -11.83 1.91 -9.15
C PHE A 22 -12.90 0.93 -8.65
N LEU A 23 -13.94 0.66 -9.44
CA LEU A 23 -14.99 -0.30 -9.08
C LEU A 23 -14.60 -1.76 -9.38
N SER A 24 -13.49 -2.00 -10.09
CA SER A 24 -13.04 -3.35 -10.45
C SER A 24 -12.85 -4.33 -9.27
N PRO A 25 -12.48 -3.91 -8.05
CA PRO A 25 -12.33 -4.82 -6.91
C PRO A 25 -13.66 -5.25 -6.26
N ILE A 26 -14.82 -4.72 -6.66
CA ILE A 26 -16.13 -5.04 -6.05
C ILE A 26 -16.35 -6.56 -5.89
N PRO A 27 -16.12 -7.42 -6.91
CA PRO A 27 -16.32 -8.86 -6.75
C PRO A 27 -15.47 -9.48 -5.63
N THR A 28 -14.25 -8.99 -5.43
CA THR A 28 -13.37 -9.41 -4.33
C THR A 28 -13.96 -9.04 -2.98
N PHE A 29 -14.46 -7.81 -2.83
CA PHE A 29 -15.08 -7.36 -1.58
C PHE A 29 -16.38 -8.07 -1.25
N LEU A 30 -17.18 -8.42 -2.26
CA LEU A 30 -18.37 -9.26 -2.06
C LEU A 30 -18.00 -10.64 -1.50
N ARG A 31 -16.87 -11.22 -1.93
CA ARG A 31 -16.35 -12.49 -1.36
C ARG A 31 -15.94 -12.32 0.11
N ILE A 32 -15.24 -11.23 0.45
CA ILE A 32 -14.85 -10.91 1.84
C ILE A 32 -16.10 -10.79 2.73
N ILE A 33 -17.12 -10.05 2.29
CA ILE A 33 -18.37 -9.86 3.03
C ILE A 33 -19.09 -11.19 3.23
N LYS A 34 -19.19 -12.01 2.18
CA LYS A 34 -19.83 -13.33 2.24
C LYS A 34 -19.09 -14.29 3.16
N ALA A 35 -17.76 -14.28 3.10
CA ALA A 35 -16.89 -15.12 3.94
C ALA A 35 -16.77 -14.62 5.39
N LYS A 36 -17.19 -13.37 5.66
CA LYS A 36 -17.01 -12.70 6.96
C LYS A 36 -15.56 -12.69 7.45
N SER A 37 -14.62 -12.73 6.52
CA SER A 37 -13.18 -12.81 6.75
C SER A 37 -12.43 -12.27 5.55
N VAL A 38 -11.32 -11.58 5.79
CA VAL A 38 -10.41 -11.10 4.73
C VAL A 38 -9.61 -12.23 4.07
N GLN A 39 -9.67 -13.46 4.60
CA GLN A 39 -9.00 -14.63 4.04
C GLN A 39 -7.52 -14.34 3.72
N ALA A 40 -7.11 -14.64 2.48
CA ALA A 40 -5.79 -14.40 1.91
C ALA A 40 -5.62 -13.00 1.31
N TYR A 41 -6.69 -12.20 1.24
CA TYR A 41 -6.66 -10.91 0.57
C TYR A 41 -5.87 -9.90 1.41
N LYS A 42 -5.12 -9.03 0.72
CA LYS A 42 -4.29 -8.00 1.34
C LYS A 42 -4.91 -6.61 1.16
N PRO A 43 -4.87 -5.74 2.18
CA PRO A 43 -5.42 -4.39 2.10
C PRO A 43 -4.50 -3.40 1.36
N ASP A 44 -3.23 -3.77 1.15
CA ASP A 44 -2.17 -2.86 0.72
C ASP A 44 -2.47 -2.10 -0.59
N PRO A 45 -3.05 -2.70 -1.65
CA PRO A 45 -3.34 -1.95 -2.89
C PRO A 45 -4.33 -0.80 -2.66
N TYR A 46 -5.32 -1.02 -1.78
CA TYR A 46 -6.38 -0.04 -1.49
C TYR A 46 -5.83 1.14 -0.67
N VAL A 47 -4.98 0.84 0.31
CA VAL A 47 -4.30 1.84 1.14
C VAL A 47 -3.34 2.68 0.29
N ALA A 48 -2.51 2.03 -0.55
CA ALA A 48 -1.63 2.75 -1.47
C ALA A 48 -2.40 3.64 -2.47
N THR A 49 -3.58 3.18 -2.91
CA THR A 49 -4.43 3.93 -3.84
C THR A 49 -5.09 5.11 -3.14
N LEU A 50 -5.54 4.96 -1.89
CA LEU A 50 -6.07 6.04 -1.06
C LEU A 50 -5.04 7.17 -0.89
N LEU A 51 -3.79 6.83 -0.57
CA LEU A 51 -2.69 7.79 -0.49
C LEU A 51 -2.45 8.50 -1.83
N ASN A 52 -2.38 7.74 -2.92
CA ASN A 52 -2.20 8.30 -4.25
C ASN A 52 -3.33 9.29 -4.60
N CYS A 53 -4.59 8.91 -4.38
CA CYS A 53 -5.73 9.79 -4.58
C CYS A 53 -5.65 11.06 -3.72
N SER A 54 -5.20 10.94 -2.46
CA SER A 54 -5.04 12.09 -1.56
C SER A 54 -4.04 13.12 -2.09
N VAL A 55 -2.88 12.67 -2.57
CA VAL A 55 -1.85 13.58 -3.13
C VAL A 55 -2.32 14.18 -4.47
N TRP A 56 -2.99 13.41 -5.32
CA TRP A 56 -3.57 13.93 -6.57
C TRP A 56 -4.70 14.93 -6.36
N MET A 57 -5.54 14.73 -5.33
CA MET A 57 -6.53 15.73 -4.93
C MET A 57 -5.84 17.03 -4.53
N PHE A 58 -4.77 16.97 -3.74
CA PHE A 58 -4.01 18.16 -3.36
C PHE A 58 -3.34 18.82 -4.57
N TYR A 59 -2.75 18.03 -5.48
CA TYR A 59 -2.21 18.52 -6.75
C TYR A 59 -3.26 19.31 -7.53
N GLY A 60 -4.44 18.75 -7.73
CA GLY A 60 -5.49 19.36 -8.55
C GLY A 60 -6.15 20.61 -7.94
N LEU A 61 -5.92 20.93 -6.66
CA LEU A 61 -6.51 22.12 -6.03
C LEU A 61 -6.03 23.40 -6.74
N PRO A 62 -6.90 24.41 -6.94
CA PRO A 62 -6.51 25.66 -7.61
C PRO A 62 -5.36 26.42 -6.94
N ILE A 63 -5.14 26.23 -5.64
CA ILE A 63 -4.03 26.83 -4.89
C ILE A 63 -2.66 26.19 -5.21
N VAL A 64 -2.67 24.98 -5.77
CA VAL A 64 -1.48 24.19 -6.14
C VAL A 64 -1.33 24.16 -7.67
N HIS A 65 -2.32 23.66 -8.38
CA HIS A 65 -2.34 23.53 -9.84
C HIS A 65 -3.69 23.99 -10.42
N PRO A 66 -3.78 25.24 -10.93
CA PRO A 66 -4.99 25.77 -11.55
C PRO A 66 -5.53 24.91 -12.71
N ASP A 67 -6.81 25.09 -13.06
CA ASP A 67 -7.46 24.46 -14.22
C ASP A 67 -7.43 22.92 -14.28
N SER A 68 -7.44 22.28 -13.11
CA SER A 68 -7.27 20.83 -12.93
C SER A 68 -8.41 20.16 -12.16
N LEU A 69 -9.61 20.75 -12.21
CA LEU A 69 -10.80 20.26 -11.50
C LEU A 69 -11.13 18.79 -11.82
N LEU A 70 -10.94 18.34 -13.07
CA LEU A 70 -11.22 16.96 -13.47
C LEU A 70 -10.27 15.92 -12.84
N ILE A 71 -9.11 16.36 -12.35
CA ILE A 71 -8.19 15.54 -11.56
C ILE A 71 -8.72 15.41 -10.12
N ILE A 72 -9.25 16.50 -9.55
CA ILE A 72 -9.89 16.47 -8.22
C ILE A 72 -11.08 15.52 -8.23
N THR A 73 -11.97 15.62 -9.23
CA THR A 73 -13.22 14.84 -9.24
C THR A 73 -12.95 13.34 -9.26
N ILE A 74 -12.04 12.88 -10.12
CA ILE A 74 -11.77 11.45 -10.24
C ILE A 74 -11.04 10.90 -9.02
N ASN A 75 -10.07 11.63 -8.48
CA ASN A 75 -9.33 11.19 -7.31
C ASN A 75 -10.15 11.32 -6.03
N GLY A 76 -11.08 12.27 -5.96
CA GLY A 76 -12.08 12.35 -4.89
C GLY A 76 -13.04 11.17 -4.91
N ALA A 77 -13.55 10.79 -6.08
CA ALA A 77 -14.37 9.58 -6.23
C ALA A 77 -13.58 8.32 -5.86
N GLY A 78 -12.34 8.19 -6.35
CA GLY A 78 -11.42 7.11 -5.99
C GLY A 78 -11.18 7.03 -4.48
N PHE A 79 -10.87 8.17 -3.84
CA PHE A 79 -10.68 8.25 -2.39
C PHE A 79 -11.89 7.71 -1.62
N ILE A 80 -13.10 8.09 -2.00
CA ILE A 80 -14.33 7.61 -1.35
C ILE A 80 -14.51 6.10 -1.55
N ILE A 81 -14.30 5.60 -2.77
CA ILE A 81 -14.40 4.16 -3.08
C ILE A 81 -13.37 3.36 -2.26
N GLU A 82 -12.12 3.80 -2.24
CA GLU A 82 -11.05 3.14 -1.50
C GLU A 82 -11.28 3.20 0.02
N ALA A 83 -11.82 4.30 0.54
CA ALA A 83 -12.21 4.40 1.94
C ALA A 83 -13.30 3.39 2.32
N VAL A 84 -14.28 3.15 1.43
CA VAL A 84 -15.29 2.10 1.61
C VAL A 84 -14.65 0.71 1.64
N PHE A 85 -13.77 0.42 0.68
CA PHE A 85 -13.03 -0.84 0.62
C PHE A 85 -12.17 -1.09 1.87
N ILE A 86 -11.42 -0.08 2.30
CA ILE A 86 -10.61 -0.13 3.52
C ILE A 86 -11.50 -0.36 4.75
N THR A 87 -12.67 0.27 4.82
CA THR A 87 -13.63 0.08 5.92
C THR A 87 -14.15 -1.37 5.97
N ILE A 88 -14.46 -1.96 4.81
CA ILE A 88 -14.85 -3.37 4.73
C ILE A 88 -13.69 -4.27 5.18
N PHE A 89 -12.47 -4.01 4.70
CA PHE A 89 -11.27 -4.74 5.14
C PHE A 89 -11.07 -4.66 6.65
N PHE A 90 -11.18 -3.46 7.22
CA PHE A 90 -11.03 -3.22 8.64
C PHE A 90 -12.07 -4.03 9.42
N THR A 91 -13.33 -4.02 8.97
CA THR A 91 -14.44 -4.73 9.62
C THR A 91 -14.19 -6.23 9.70
N TYR A 92 -13.71 -6.86 8.62
CA TYR A 92 -13.51 -8.32 8.56
C TYR A 92 -12.08 -8.79 8.89
N SER A 93 -11.17 -7.87 9.22
CA SER A 93 -9.80 -8.19 9.64
C SER A 93 -9.72 -8.64 11.10
N THR A 94 -8.70 -9.43 11.41
CA THR A 94 -8.31 -9.73 12.81
C THR A 94 -7.82 -8.46 13.51
N TRP A 95 -7.77 -8.48 14.84
CA TRP A 95 -7.26 -7.34 15.63
C TRP A 95 -5.85 -6.90 15.23
N GLY A 96 -4.95 -7.86 14.95
CA GLY A 96 -3.62 -7.56 14.44
C GLY A 96 -3.64 -6.85 13.08
N GLY A 97 -4.48 -7.31 12.16
CA GLY A 97 -4.69 -6.67 10.86
C GLY A 97 -5.25 -5.26 10.99
N ARG A 98 -6.27 -5.06 11.84
CA ARG A 98 -6.86 -3.74 12.14
C ARG A 98 -5.84 -2.75 12.69
N LYS A 99 -5.02 -3.18 13.66
CA LYS A 99 -3.94 -2.34 14.21
C LYS A 99 -2.94 -1.93 13.13
N LYS A 100 -2.49 -2.87 12.29
CA LYS A 100 -1.57 -2.55 11.19
C LYS A 100 -2.21 -1.54 10.24
N LEU A 101 -3.46 -1.76 9.83
CA LEU A 101 -4.19 -0.88 8.93
C LEU A 101 -4.34 0.53 9.51
N LEU A 102 -4.75 0.65 10.77
CA LEU A 102 -4.89 1.93 11.46
C LEU A 102 -3.55 2.70 11.54
N MET A 103 -2.46 2.00 11.84
CA MET A 103 -1.12 2.63 11.89
C MET A 103 -0.70 3.18 10.54
N VAL A 104 -0.97 2.45 9.45
CA VAL A 104 -0.68 2.94 8.10
C VAL A 104 -1.55 4.15 7.75
N LEU A 105 -2.86 4.12 8.04
CA LEU A 105 -3.75 5.25 7.76
C LEU A 105 -3.37 6.52 8.56
N ILE A 106 -2.99 6.37 9.84
CA ILE A 106 -2.50 7.50 10.64
C ILE A 106 -1.23 8.09 10.01
N PHE A 107 -0.31 7.22 9.59
CA PHE A 107 0.90 7.66 8.91
C PHE A 107 0.59 8.39 7.60
N GLU A 108 -0.35 7.90 6.79
CA GLU A 108 -0.77 8.56 5.55
C GLU A 108 -1.37 9.95 5.81
N VAL A 109 -2.22 10.09 6.82
CA VAL A 109 -2.79 11.39 7.21
C VAL A 109 -1.68 12.35 7.62
N ILE A 110 -0.74 11.92 8.47
CA ILE A 110 0.39 12.74 8.89
C ILE A 110 1.26 13.12 7.70
N PHE A 111 1.54 12.17 6.81
CA PHE A 111 2.35 12.40 5.62
C PHE A 111 1.69 13.42 4.67
N VAL A 112 0.40 13.23 4.33
CA VAL A 112 -0.35 14.14 3.47
C VAL A 112 -0.43 15.52 4.11
N ALA A 113 -0.74 15.61 5.40
CA ALA A 113 -0.73 16.88 6.12
C ALA A 113 0.64 17.57 6.08
N GLY A 114 1.72 16.80 6.25
CA GLY A 114 3.10 17.28 6.13
C GLY A 114 3.40 17.84 4.72
N VAL A 115 3.02 17.11 3.67
CA VAL A 115 3.15 17.57 2.28
C VAL A 115 2.39 18.87 2.08
N VAL A 116 1.13 18.95 2.53
CA VAL A 116 0.30 20.16 2.42
C VAL A 116 0.94 21.34 3.12
N VAL A 117 1.35 21.18 4.39
CA VAL A 117 1.95 22.24 5.19
C VAL A 117 3.26 22.72 4.57
N VAL A 118 4.17 21.81 4.23
CA VAL A 118 5.47 22.17 3.61
C VAL A 118 5.25 22.85 2.27
N THR A 119 4.36 22.33 1.42
CA THR A 119 4.05 22.94 0.11
C THR A 119 3.53 24.36 0.27
N LEU A 120 2.57 24.60 1.17
CA LEU A 120 1.93 25.91 1.29
C LEU A 120 2.80 26.93 2.05
N MET A 121 3.64 26.49 2.98
CA MET A 121 4.52 27.37 3.75
C MET A 121 5.83 27.71 3.02
N CYS A 122 6.43 26.75 2.32
CA CYS A 122 7.75 26.93 1.71
C CYS A 122 7.69 27.36 0.23
N PHE A 123 6.55 27.22 -0.43
CA PHE A 123 6.39 27.52 -1.86
C PHE A 123 5.22 28.48 -2.07
N HIS A 124 5.49 29.62 -2.73
CA HIS A 124 4.54 30.73 -2.85
C HIS A 124 3.97 30.89 -4.26
N THR A 125 4.55 30.27 -5.27
CA THR A 125 4.07 30.33 -6.67
C THR A 125 3.33 29.05 -7.06
N TYR A 126 2.37 29.16 -7.99
CA TYR A 126 1.69 27.98 -8.53
C TYR A 126 2.67 26.98 -9.16
N GLU A 127 3.64 27.48 -9.93
CA GLU A 127 4.66 26.66 -10.59
C GLU A 127 5.46 25.83 -9.58
N SER A 128 5.95 26.44 -8.50
CA SER A 128 6.75 25.74 -7.50
C SER A 128 5.93 24.72 -6.68
N ARG A 129 4.69 25.05 -6.35
CA ARG A 129 3.76 24.12 -5.69
C ARG A 129 3.40 22.95 -6.59
N SER A 130 3.04 23.22 -7.85
CA SER A 130 2.75 22.21 -8.87
C SER A 130 3.93 21.28 -9.06
N MET A 131 5.16 21.82 -9.13
CA MET A 131 6.37 21.02 -9.29
C MET A 131 6.59 20.06 -8.14
N VAL A 132 6.57 20.54 -6.90
CA VAL A 132 6.86 19.70 -5.74
C VAL A 132 5.79 18.62 -5.58
N VAL A 133 4.51 18.98 -5.63
CA VAL A 133 3.42 18.01 -5.46
C VAL A 133 3.35 17.07 -6.65
N GLY A 134 3.54 17.57 -7.88
CA GLY A 134 3.56 16.77 -9.11
C GLY A 134 4.68 15.73 -9.12
N LEU A 135 5.88 16.05 -8.65
CA LEU A 135 6.97 15.08 -8.49
C LEU A 135 6.61 13.99 -7.47
N ILE A 136 5.97 14.35 -6.36
CA ILE A 136 5.48 13.38 -5.38
C ILE A 136 4.43 12.44 -6.01
N CYS A 137 3.48 13.00 -6.78
CA CYS A 137 2.48 12.22 -7.54
C CYS A 137 3.13 11.23 -8.53
N ILE A 138 4.17 11.66 -9.25
CA ILE A 138 4.93 10.79 -10.17
C ILE A 138 5.57 9.62 -9.42
N VAL A 139 6.26 9.91 -8.32
CA VAL A 139 6.94 8.88 -7.51
C VAL A 139 5.94 7.83 -7.02
N PHE A 140 4.82 8.25 -6.44
CA PHE A 140 3.81 7.30 -5.97
C PHE A 140 3.20 6.47 -7.10
N ASN A 141 2.89 7.08 -8.25
CA ASN A 141 2.41 6.32 -9.41
C ASN A 141 3.43 5.26 -9.87
N ILE A 142 4.71 5.62 -9.98
CA ILE A 142 5.76 4.67 -10.38
C ILE A 142 5.84 3.50 -9.39
N LEU A 143 5.75 3.78 -8.08
CA LEU A 143 5.73 2.74 -7.06
C LEU A 143 4.52 1.79 -7.24
N MET A 144 3.35 2.32 -7.60
CA MET A 144 2.16 1.51 -7.86
C MET A 144 2.33 0.58 -9.07
N TYR A 145 3.16 0.93 -10.06
CA TYR A 145 3.45 0.05 -11.21
C TYR A 145 4.26 -1.22 -10.84
N ALA A 146 4.79 -1.34 -9.62
CA ALA A 146 5.42 -2.59 -9.19
C ALA A 146 4.43 -3.77 -9.12
N SER A 147 3.14 -3.51 -8.87
CA SER A 147 2.09 -4.55 -8.88
C SER A 147 1.92 -5.16 -10.29
N PRO A 148 1.55 -4.39 -11.34
CA PRO A 148 1.42 -4.94 -12.69
C PRO A 148 2.73 -5.56 -13.21
N LEU A 149 3.90 -5.00 -12.89
CA LEU A 149 5.20 -5.60 -13.23
C LEU A 149 5.38 -7.00 -12.62
N THR A 150 4.90 -7.22 -11.40
CA THR A 150 4.96 -8.54 -10.77
C THR A 150 4.01 -9.51 -11.45
N VAL A 151 2.81 -9.06 -11.83
CA VAL A 151 1.85 -9.89 -12.59
C VAL A 151 2.43 -10.26 -13.95
N MET A 152 3.02 -9.31 -14.68
CA MET A 152 3.71 -9.57 -15.95
C MET A 152 4.84 -10.61 -15.79
N ARG A 153 5.67 -10.48 -14.75
CA ARG A 153 6.73 -11.44 -14.45
C ARG A 153 6.18 -12.84 -14.18
N MET A 154 5.06 -12.93 -13.47
CA MET A 154 4.37 -14.19 -13.23
C MET A 154 3.88 -14.79 -14.54
N VAL A 155 3.18 -14.05 -15.39
CA VAL A 155 2.71 -14.53 -16.71
C VAL A 155 3.85 -15.11 -17.53
N ILE A 156 5.01 -14.46 -17.56
CA ILE A 156 6.19 -14.95 -18.30
C ILE A 156 6.72 -16.27 -17.72
N LYS A 157 6.71 -16.42 -16.39
CA LYS A 157 7.20 -17.62 -15.69
C LYS A 157 6.23 -18.79 -15.78
N THR A 158 4.94 -18.54 -15.57
CA THR A 158 3.89 -19.56 -15.57
C THR A 158 3.35 -19.84 -16.96
N LYS A 159 3.72 -19.01 -17.95
CA LYS A 159 3.21 -19.09 -19.33
C LYS A 159 1.67 -19.05 -19.38
N SER A 160 1.06 -18.36 -18.42
CA SER A 160 -0.39 -18.37 -18.19
C SER A 160 -0.91 -16.97 -17.86
N VAL A 161 -2.02 -16.58 -18.49
CA VAL A 161 -2.70 -15.29 -18.29
C VAL A 161 -3.95 -15.39 -17.42
N LYS A 162 -4.18 -16.52 -16.75
CA LYS A 162 -5.35 -16.79 -15.90
C LYS A 162 -5.67 -15.67 -14.89
N TYR A 163 -4.63 -14.98 -14.40
CA TYR A 163 -4.75 -13.91 -13.40
C TYR A 163 -4.42 -12.51 -13.92
N MET A 164 -4.29 -12.36 -15.24
CA MET A 164 -4.17 -11.07 -15.91
C MET A 164 -5.39 -10.92 -16.83
N PRO A 165 -6.56 -10.51 -16.30
CA PRO A 165 -7.76 -10.44 -17.10
C PRO A 165 -7.66 -9.35 -18.17
N PHE A 166 -7.92 -9.72 -19.42
CA PHE A 166 -7.88 -8.81 -20.57
C PHE A 166 -8.70 -7.53 -20.39
N PRO A 167 -9.95 -7.56 -19.87
CA PRO A 167 -10.73 -6.33 -19.70
C PRO A 167 -10.05 -5.29 -18.80
N LEU A 168 -9.34 -5.72 -17.74
CA LEU A 168 -8.62 -4.78 -16.87
C LEU A 168 -7.40 -4.19 -17.56
N ALA A 169 -6.64 -5.01 -18.32
CA ALA A 169 -5.50 -4.53 -19.10
C ALA A 169 -5.92 -3.51 -20.17
N LEU A 170 -7.02 -3.80 -20.89
CA LEU A 170 -7.57 -2.93 -21.92
C LEU A 170 -8.13 -1.63 -21.33
N ALA A 171 -8.91 -1.71 -20.23
CA ALA A 171 -9.43 -0.53 -19.55
C ALA A 171 -8.29 0.34 -18.99
N SER A 172 -7.23 -0.26 -18.46
CA SER A 172 -6.05 0.46 -17.98
C SER A 172 -5.29 1.16 -19.11
N PHE A 173 -5.20 0.52 -20.28
CA PHE A 173 -4.61 1.12 -21.47
C PHE A 173 -5.42 2.33 -21.96
N ALA A 174 -6.74 2.14 -22.12
CA ALA A 174 -7.65 3.22 -22.52
C ALA A 174 -7.59 4.39 -21.54
N ASN A 175 -7.59 4.11 -20.23
CA ASN A 175 -7.45 5.10 -19.19
C ASN A 175 -6.16 5.92 -19.34
N SER A 176 -5.04 5.22 -19.48
CA SER A 176 -3.72 5.85 -19.57
C SER A 176 -3.60 6.73 -20.82
N ILE A 177 -4.09 6.28 -21.98
CA ILE A 177 -4.09 7.10 -23.20
C ILE A 177 -4.99 8.33 -23.09
N VAL A 178 -6.18 8.19 -22.49
CA VAL A 178 -7.10 9.32 -22.31
C VAL A 178 -6.48 10.39 -21.41
N TRP A 179 -5.84 9.99 -20.31
CA TRP A 179 -5.14 10.94 -19.43
C TRP A 179 -3.86 11.52 -20.05
N CYS A 180 -3.14 10.78 -20.89
CA CYS A 180 -2.08 11.34 -21.74
C CYS A 180 -2.64 12.42 -22.67
N GLY A 181 -3.76 12.17 -23.33
CA GLY A 181 -4.44 13.16 -24.18
C GLY A 181 -4.86 14.40 -23.39
N TYR A 182 -5.44 14.22 -22.21
CA TYR A 182 -5.79 15.31 -21.30
C TYR A 182 -4.59 16.19 -20.95
N ALA A 183 -3.46 15.56 -20.63
CA ALA A 183 -2.21 16.21 -20.26
C ALA A 183 -1.52 16.91 -21.45
N LEU A 184 -1.72 16.44 -22.69
CA LEU A 184 -1.13 17.06 -23.88
C LEU A 184 -1.90 18.31 -24.34
N LEU A 185 -3.20 18.41 -24.07
CA LEU A 185 -4.05 19.52 -24.52
C LEU A 185 -3.72 20.85 -23.83
N LYS A 186 -3.45 20.82 -22.52
CA LYS A 186 -2.62 21.86 -21.88
C LYS A 186 -1.50 21.13 -21.20
N PHE A 187 -0.31 21.27 -21.79
CA PHE A 187 0.87 20.50 -21.45
C PHE A 187 1.10 20.47 -19.93
N ASP A 188 0.82 19.32 -19.33
CA ASP A 188 1.08 19.02 -17.93
C ASP A 188 2.02 17.81 -17.86
N PRO A 189 3.33 18.00 -17.63
CA PRO A 189 4.29 16.90 -17.56
C PRO A 189 4.03 15.98 -16.37
N TYR A 190 3.44 16.48 -15.28
CA TYR A 190 3.22 15.71 -14.06
C TYR A 190 2.10 14.69 -14.23
N ILE A 191 1.08 15.00 -15.03
CA ILE A 191 0.04 14.04 -15.45
C ILE A 191 0.55 13.16 -16.60
N LEU A 192 1.31 13.73 -17.56
CA LEU A 192 1.75 13.01 -18.75
C LEU A 192 2.71 11.86 -18.42
N VAL A 193 3.74 12.10 -17.62
CA VAL A 193 4.79 11.11 -17.32
C VAL A 193 4.23 9.80 -16.75
N PRO A 194 3.42 9.79 -15.66
CA PRO A 194 2.91 8.55 -15.10
C PRO A 194 1.97 7.87 -16.09
N ASN A 195 1.06 8.60 -16.76
CA ASN A 195 0.14 8.00 -17.72
C ASN A 195 0.83 7.46 -18.97
N ALA A 196 1.96 8.04 -19.40
CA ALA A 196 2.77 7.49 -20.48
C ALA A 196 3.42 6.15 -20.05
N LEU A 197 3.97 6.09 -18.83
CA LEU A 197 4.50 4.85 -18.26
C LEU A 197 3.40 3.79 -18.07
N GLY A 198 2.21 4.20 -17.62
CA GLY A 198 1.02 3.35 -17.52
C GLY A 198 0.61 2.81 -18.89
N SER A 199 0.61 3.65 -19.92
CA SER A 199 0.30 3.24 -21.31
C SER A 199 1.29 2.18 -21.80
N ILE A 200 2.59 2.41 -21.62
CA ILE A 200 3.64 1.43 -21.96
C ILE A 200 3.43 0.13 -21.18
N SER A 201 3.19 0.22 -19.88
CA SER A 201 2.95 -0.95 -19.03
C SER A 201 1.70 -1.74 -19.47
N SER A 202 0.62 -1.07 -19.85
CA SER A 202 -0.61 -1.73 -20.32
C SER A 202 -0.47 -2.32 -21.72
N ILE A 203 0.29 -1.69 -22.62
CA ILE A 203 0.64 -2.29 -23.92
C ILE A 203 1.39 -3.60 -23.71
N ILE A 204 2.39 -3.62 -22.83
CA ILE A 204 3.13 -4.84 -22.50
C ILE A 204 2.19 -5.92 -21.95
N GLN A 205 1.25 -5.56 -21.07
CA GLN A 205 0.25 -6.49 -20.56
C GLN A 205 -0.64 -7.07 -21.67
N LEU A 206 -1.10 -6.24 -22.62
CA LEU A 206 -1.90 -6.69 -23.76
C LEU A 206 -1.11 -7.63 -24.69
N VAL A 207 0.16 -7.32 -24.95
CA VAL A 207 1.05 -8.18 -25.76
C VAL A 207 1.30 -9.52 -25.06
N LEU A 208 1.58 -9.50 -23.76
CA LEU A 208 1.74 -10.72 -22.96
C LEU A 208 0.46 -11.54 -22.94
N TYR A 209 -0.70 -10.88 -22.80
CA TYR A 209 -1.99 -11.55 -22.88
C TYR A 209 -2.14 -12.28 -24.21
N ALA A 210 -1.97 -11.59 -25.34
CA ALA A 210 -2.08 -12.19 -26.67
C ALA A 210 -1.10 -13.35 -26.90
N THR A 211 0.12 -13.24 -26.37
CA THR A 211 1.18 -14.24 -26.54
C THR A 211 0.90 -15.53 -25.74
N TYR A 212 0.41 -15.39 -24.50
CA TYR A 212 0.25 -16.52 -23.58
C TYR A 212 -1.20 -17.02 -23.45
N TYR A 213 -2.17 -16.37 -24.08
CA TYR A 213 -3.57 -16.80 -24.06
C TYR A 213 -3.76 -18.25 -24.55
N SER A 214 -3.12 -18.62 -25.65
CA SER A 214 -3.23 -19.97 -26.24
C SER A 214 -2.52 -21.06 -25.44
N THR A 215 -1.56 -20.69 -24.59
CA THR A 215 -0.76 -21.62 -23.77
C THR A 215 -1.27 -21.71 -22.34
N THR A 216 -2.31 -20.94 -22.00
CA THR A 216 -2.90 -20.92 -20.67
C THR A 216 -3.74 -22.17 -20.46
N ASN A 217 -3.33 -22.99 -19.49
CA ASN A 217 -4.18 -24.04 -18.95
C ASN A 217 -5.21 -23.44 -18.01
N TRP A 218 -6.50 -23.59 -18.34
CA TRP A 218 -7.60 -23.03 -17.57
C TRP A 218 -8.00 -23.90 -16.37
N ASP A 219 -7.60 -25.18 -16.41
CA ASP A 219 -8.03 -26.22 -15.48
C ASP A 219 -7.10 -26.37 -14.25
N ASP A 220 -5.94 -25.70 -14.20
CA ASP A 220 -4.99 -25.79 -13.07
C ASP A 220 -5.43 -24.99 -11.82
N ASP A 221 -5.30 -25.57 -10.63
CA ASP A 221 -5.74 -25.00 -9.34
C ASP A 221 -4.96 -23.74 -8.88
N ASP A 222 -5.64 -22.90 -8.07
CA ASP A 222 -5.30 -21.49 -7.79
C ASP A 222 -4.06 -21.22 -6.89
N GLU A 223 -3.21 -22.22 -6.64
CA GLU A 223 -2.28 -22.22 -5.49
C GLU A 223 -1.07 -21.27 -5.65
N ILE A 224 -0.71 -20.90 -6.89
CA ILE A 224 0.55 -20.19 -7.20
C ILE A 224 0.50 -18.67 -6.84
N GLN A 225 -0.69 -18.09 -6.70
CA GLN A 225 -0.89 -16.63 -6.61
C GLN A 225 -0.56 -15.97 -5.26
N MET A 226 -0.85 -16.61 -4.13
CA MET A 226 -0.77 -15.94 -2.83
C MET A 226 0.66 -15.46 -2.48
N SER A 227 1.69 -16.06 -3.08
CA SER A 227 3.10 -15.76 -2.80
C SER A 227 3.65 -14.58 -3.61
N GLY A 228 3.21 -14.40 -4.87
CA GLY A 228 3.79 -13.43 -5.81
C GLY A 228 3.32 -11.99 -5.58
N SER A 229 2.00 -11.77 -5.59
CA SER A 229 1.39 -10.46 -5.32
C SER A 229 1.68 -9.98 -3.89
N SER A 230 1.70 -10.92 -2.94
CA SER A 230 2.09 -10.70 -1.55
C SER A 230 3.50 -10.10 -1.41
N LYS A 231 4.48 -10.62 -2.15
CA LYS A 231 5.87 -10.15 -2.12
C LYS A 231 6.10 -8.84 -2.86
N ALA A 232 5.28 -8.51 -3.87
CA ALA A 232 5.34 -7.22 -4.56
C ALA A 232 4.76 -6.11 -3.69
N SER A 233 3.61 -6.38 -3.09
CA SER A 233 2.97 -5.51 -2.13
C SER A 233 3.86 -5.23 -0.91
N GLU A 234 4.50 -6.29 -0.37
CA GLU A 234 5.50 -6.15 0.69
C GLU A 234 6.73 -5.35 0.25
N ARG A 235 7.15 -5.44 -1.02
CA ARG A 235 8.25 -4.63 -1.55
C ARG A 235 7.86 -3.17 -1.75
N ILE A 236 6.66 -2.86 -2.24
CA ILE A 236 6.16 -1.48 -2.34
C ILE A 236 6.08 -0.85 -0.95
N PHE A 237 5.50 -1.57 0.01
CA PHE A 237 5.45 -1.14 1.40
C PHE A 237 6.84 -1.01 2.02
N SER A 238 7.75 -1.94 1.72
CA SER A 238 9.15 -1.86 2.15
C SER A 238 9.88 -0.69 1.50
N VAL A 239 9.61 -0.35 0.23
CA VAL A 239 10.22 0.81 -0.43
C VAL A 239 9.67 2.11 0.15
N GLN A 240 8.37 2.21 0.42
CA GLN A 240 7.79 3.32 1.21
C GLN A 240 8.46 3.42 2.60
N THR A 241 8.78 2.28 3.22
CA THR A 241 9.49 2.17 4.51
C THR A 241 11.02 2.35 4.40
N ILE A 242 11.65 2.15 3.24
CA ILE A 242 13.11 2.28 3.02
C ILE A 242 13.47 3.69 2.57
N THR A 243 12.63 4.35 1.76
CA THR A 243 12.66 5.81 1.58
C THR A 243 12.60 6.51 2.96
N PHE A 244 11.85 5.94 3.90
CA PHE A 244 11.79 6.32 5.32
C PHE A 244 13.10 6.10 6.11
N SER A 245 13.98 5.16 5.73
CA SER A 245 15.30 5.00 6.38
C SER A 245 16.36 5.92 5.79
N LEU A 246 16.35 6.17 4.48
CA LEU A 246 17.32 7.03 3.80
C LEU A 246 17.12 8.52 4.12
N SER A 247 15.87 8.95 4.39
CA SER A 247 15.57 10.30 4.91
C SER A 247 16.16 10.55 6.31
N ARG A 248 16.33 9.49 7.11
CA ARG A 248 16.92 9.55 8.46
C ARG A 248 18.44 9.73 8.43
N SER A 249 19.12 9.24 7.39
CA SER A 249 20.58 9.37 7.23
C SER A 249 21.00 10.74 6.71
N THR A 250 20.12 11.47 6.03
CA THR A 250 20.40 12.85 5.58
C THR A 250 20.24 13.88 6.70
N THR A 251 19.53 13.55 7.77
CA THR A 251 19.37 14.43 8.95
C THR A 251 20.53 14.30 9.96
N SER A 252 21.37 13.27 9.86
CA SER A 252 22.55 13.12 10.75
C SER A 252 23.81 13.82 10.23
N ALA A 253 23.79 14.44 9.04
CA ALA A 253 24.95 15.10 8.44
C ALA A 253 25.00 16.63 8.63
N PHE A 254 24.03 17.21 9.35
CA PHE A 254 23.98 18.66 9.60
C PHE A 254 24.10 18.96 11.10
N THR A 255 25.31 18.80 11.64
CA THR A 255 25.67 19.41 12.92
C THR A 255 26.12 20.84 12.66
N PRO A 256 25.40 21.88 13.14
CA PRO A 256 25.90 23.25 13.08
C PRO A 256 27.10 23.41 14.04
N PRO A 257 28.07 24.29 13.72
CA PRO A 257 29.24 24.51 14.57
C PRO A 257 28.85 25.18 15.89
N THR A 258 29.30 24.61 17.00
CA THR A 258 29.12 25.11 18.37
C THR A 258 30.02 26.32 18.62
N ILE A 259 29.45 27.47 18.99
CA ILE A 259 30.19 28.62 19.54
C ILE A 259 29.93 28.69 21.05
N GLY A 260 30.99 28.47 21.83
CA GLY A 260 31.40 29.24 23.02
C GLY A 260 30.46 29.38 24.23
N ASN A 261 30.84 28.70 25.32
CA ASN A 261 30.32 28.77 26.69
C ASN A 261 30.26 30.19 27.30
N ASN A 262 29.28 30.43 28.17
CA ASN A 262 29.50 30.74 29.60
C ASN A 262 28.17 31.04 30.31
N LEU A 263 27.81 30.24 31.33
CA LEU A 263 27.22 30.65 32.60
C LEU A 263 27.00 29.41 33.50
N SER A 264 27.38 29.54 34.77
CA SER A 264 27.50 28.52 35.82
C SER A 264 26.14 28.08 36.43
N PRO A 265 26.11 26.96 37.20
CA PRO A 265 24.87 26.23 37.49
C PRO A 265 24.23 26.64 38.82
N LEU A 266 22.90 26.62 38.87
CA LEU A 266 22.14 26.56 40.12
C LEU A 266 21.40 25.23 40.21
N SER A 267 21.74 24.50 41.27
CA SER A 267 21.20 23.24 41.72
C SER A 267 19.71 23.31 42.04
N SER A 268 18.93 22.33 41.57
CA SER A 268 17.83 21.80 42.37
C SER A 268 17.59 20.33 42.04
N THR A 269 17.75 19.55 43.10
CA THR A 269 17.48 18.13 43.32
C THR A 269 16.04 17.75 43.00
N PHE A 270 15.81 16.66 42.27
CA PHE A 270 14.65 15.79 42.49
C PHE A 270 14.96 14.35 42.05
N HIS A 271 14.98 13.44 43.03
CA HIS A 271 15.08 11.99 42.87
C HIS A 271 13.73 11.38 42.42
N PRO A 272 13.72 10.28 41.64
CA PRO A 272 12.52 9.48 41.39
C PRO A 272 12.39 8.34 42.41
N PRO A 273 11.19 7.82 42.71
CA PRO A 273 11.07 6.53 43.37
C PRO A 273 10.80 5.40 42.35
N LEU A 274 11.57 4.33 42.51
CA LEU A 274 11.39 3.01 41.92
C LEU A 274 10.28 2.23 42.66
N LEU A 275 9.44 1.55 41.86
CA LEU A 275 8.81 0.20 42.01
C LEU A 275 8.17 -0.25 43.36
N PRO A 276 7.12 -1.12 43.36
CA PRO A 276 7.36 -2.55 43.12
C PRO A 276 6.25 -3.40 42.47
N LEU A 277 6.71 -4.54 41.92
CA LEU A 277 5.97 -5.77 41.58
C LEU A 277 5.46 -6.49 42.85
N LEU A 278 4.22 -7.02 42.79
CA LEU A 278 3.69 -8.19 43.54
C LEU A 278 2.35 -8.57 42.83
N MET A 279 2.22 -9.70 42.13
CA MET A 279 1.98 -11.08 42.60
C MET A 279 0.80 -11.22 43.59
N MET A 280 -0.04 -12.24 43.33
CA MET A 280 -1.30 -12.67 43.98
C MET A 280 -2.58 -12.11 43.33
N ASN A 281 -3.63 -12.88 43.01
CA ASN A 281 -3.87 -14.31 43.20
C ASN A 281 -4.95 -14.77 42.21
N ASN A 282 -4.92 -16.06 41.87
CA ASN A 282 -6.01 -16.77 41.22
C ASN A 282 -7.25 -16.76 42.12
N ASP A 283 -8.42 -16.43 41.58
CA ASP A 283 -9.67 -17.17 41.76
C ASP A 283 -10.82 -16.43 41.07
N LEU A 284 -11.08 -16.78 39.80
CA LEU A 284 -12.40 -16.68 39.18
C LEU A 284 -12.42 -17.52 37.90
N LEU A 285 -12.51 -18.83 38.13
CA LEU A 285 -12.86 -19.85 37.15
C LEU A 285 -14.37 -19.84 36.97
N ILE A 286 -14.87 -19.15 35.94
CA ILE A 286 -16.24 -19.33 35.43
C ILE A 286 -16.16 -19.70 33.95
N HIS A 287 -16.47 -20.98 33.71
CA HIS A 287 -16.95 -21.64 32.49
C HIS A 287 -16.78 -20.94 31.13
N TYR A 288 -15.81 -21.39 30.33
CA TYR A 288 -15.86 -21.31 28.86
C TYR A 288 -15.28 -22.59 28.23
N PRO A 289 -16.00 -23.29 27.31
CA PRO A 289 -15.56 -24.57 26.73
C PRO A 289 -14.34 -24.50 25.79
N TYR A 290 -13.75 -23.33 25.54
CA TYR A 290 -12.69 -23.15 24.54
C TYR A 290 -11.25 -23.34 25.07
N LEU A 291 -11.06 -23.39 26.39
CA LEU A 291 -9.73 -23.46 27.02
C LEU A 291 -9.22 -24.88 27.28
N SER A 292 -10.08 -25.91 27.23
CA SER A 292 -9.68 -27.32 27.40
C SER A 292 -8.90 -27.84 26.19
N PHE A 293 -9.33 -27.48 24.97
CA PHE A 293 -8.69 -27.90 23.73
C PHE A 293 -7.27 -27.34 23.58
N HIS A 294 -7.06 -26.06 23.92
CA HIS A 294 -5.73 -25.45 23.87
C HIS A 294 -4.78 -26.00 24.94
N ARG A 295 -5.30 -26.37 26.12
CA ARG A 295 -4.50 -26.97 27.19
C ARG A 295 -4.05 -28.39 26.82
N GLN A 296 -4.94 -29.21 26.23
CA GLN A 296 -4.60 -30.55 25.72
C GLN A 296 -3.53 -30.48 24.62
N ARG A 297 -3.67 -29.54 23.67
CA ARG A 297 -2.71 -29.36 22.58
C ARG A 297 -1.34 -28.89 23.08
N ILE A 298 -1.28 -28.05 24.12
CA ILE A 298 -0.02 -27.63 24.74
C ILE A 298 0.65 -28.78 25.51
N HIS A 299 -0.11 -29.67 26.13
CA HIS A 299 0.44 -30.87 26.77
C HIS A 299 0.96 -31.88 25.73
N GLU A 300 0.20 -32.15 24.65
CA GLU A 300 0.67 -32.99 23.54
C GLU A 300 1.94 -32.47 22.87
N LEU A 301 2.03 -31.15 22.64
CA LEU A 301 3.21 -30.55 22.03
C LEU A 301 4.43 -30.59 22.98
N ARG A 302 4.20 -30.52 24.30
CA ARG A 302 5.25 -30.66 25.31
C ARG A 302 5.76 -32.10 25.41
N ASP A 303 4.87 -33.08 25.33
CA ASP A 303 5.25 -34.50 25.34
C ASP A 303 5.91 -34.93 24.04
N ARG A 304 5.45 -34.43 22.87
CA ARG A 304 6.16 -34.62 21.59
C ARG A 304 7.57 -34.01 21.61
N ARG A 305 7.74 -32.83 22.22
CA ARG A 305 9.06 -32.20 22.37
C ARG A 305 9.98 -33.02 23.26
N ARG A 306 9.48 -33.56 24.38
CA ARG A 306 10.25 -34.45 25.27
C ARG A 306 10.64 -35.76 24.59
N SER A 307 9.71 -36.40 23.88
CA SER A 307 9.95 -37.62 23.09
C SER A 307 11.00 -37.41 21.99
N PHE A 308 10.98 -36.25 21.32
CA PHE A 308 11.97 -35.90 20.30
C PHE A 308 13.37 -35.66 20.90
N THR A 309 13.47 -34.95 22.03
CA THR A 309 14.76 -34.78 22.73
C THR A 309 15.33 -36.09 23.27
N SER A 310 14.48 -37.00 23.77
CA SER A 310 14.93 -38.33 24.23
C SER A 310 15.39 -39.20 23.07
N SER A 311 14.71 -39.15 21.91
CA SER A 311 15.12 -39.89 20.71
C SER A 311 16.46 -39.40 20.15
N ILE A 312 16.72 -38.08 20.18
CA ILE A 312 18.01 -37.51 19.76
C ILE A 312 19.13 -37.88 20.74
N ALA A 313 18.86 -37.86 22.05
CA ALA A 313 19.84 -38.27 23.05
C ALA A 313 20.23 -39.76 22.92
N ILE A 314 19.27 -40.63 22.60
CA ILE A 314 19.53 -42.07 22.37
C ILE A 314 20.35 -42.29 21.09
N VAL A 315 20.09 -41.53 20.01
CA VAL A 315 20.87 -41.64 18.76
C VAL A 315 22.31 -41.15 18.95
N ILE A 316 22.54 -40.10 19.75
CA ILE A 316 23.88 -39.56 20.02
C ILE A 316 24.70 -40.48 20.94
N VAL A 317 24.07 -41.17 21.91
CA VAL A 317 24.78 -42.12 22.78
C VAL A 317 25.15 -43.42 22.02
N LYS A 318 24.35 -43.83 21.03
CA LYS A 318 24.61 -45.04 20.23
C LYS A 318 25.65 -44.85 19.11
N SER A 319 26.08 -43.62 18.83
CA SER A 319 27.15 -43.31 17.87
C SER A 319 28.54 -43.16 18.51
N HIS A 320 28.65 -43.36 19.83
CA HIS A 320 29.90 -43.25 20.59
C HIS A 320 30.21 -44.47 21.48
N LEU A 321 29.60 -45.62 21.17
CA LEU A 321 29.98 -46.96 21.63
C LEU A 321 30.15 -47.85 20.39
#